data_AF-A0A1A8Z0C5-F1
#
_entry.id   AF-A0A1A8Z0C5-F1
#
_cell.length_a   1.000
_cell.length_b   1.000
_cell.length_c   1.000
_cell.angle_alpha   90.00
_cell.angle_beta   90.00
_cell.angle_gamma   90.00
#
_symmetry.space_group_name_H-M   'P 1'
#
loop_
_entity.id
_entity.type
_entity.pdbx_description
1 polymer ?
#
loop_
_entity_poly.entity_id
_entity_poly.type
_entity_poly.pdbx_seq_one_letter_code
_entity_poly.pdbx_strand_id
1 'polypeptide(L)'
;MIKDVGAATNALHGGRLAPFIDDPWQVRIGRIANWAGVIRLAARAGAWELQPVVGQRPPRPAGMAELLSGIYAVGEQGERWMQQFLKGDGPPAEDAIAKAEAFLTGPGSVEDLEQFFDD
;
A
#
# COMPACT_ATOMS: atom_id res chain seq x y z
N MET A 1 -2.50 4.28 19.05
CA MET A 1 -3.02 3.94 17.71
C MET A 1 -2.18 4.57 16.59
N ILE A 2 -2.19 5.90 16.37
CA ILE A 2 -1.29 6.55 15.36
C ILE A 2 0.20 6.44 15.72
N LYS A 3 0.56 6.56 17.00
CA LYS A 3 1.95 6.35 17.46
C LYS A 3 2.46 4.91 17.23
N ASP A 4 1.57 3.92 17.31
CA ASP A 4 1.93 2.50 17.18
C ASP A 4 2.10 2.11 15.71
N VAL A 5 1.25 2.67 14.83
CA VAL A 5 1.42 2.56 13.36
C VAL A 5 2.70 3.28 12.94
N GLY A 6 2.93 4.51 13.43
CA GLY A 6 4.16 5.25 13.15
C GLY A 6 5.43 4.54 13.64
N ALA A 7 5.37 3.84 14.79
CA ALA A 7 6.48 3.02 15.27
C ALA A 7 6.70 1.76 14.42
N ALA A 8 5.63 1.09 14.00
CA ALA A 8 5.70 -0.09 13.14
C ALA A 8 6.20 0.23 11.72
N THR A 9 5.84 1.40 11.19
CA THR A 9 6.26 1.85 9.86
C THR A 9 7.58 2.63 9.88
N ASN A 10 8.06 3.10 11.05
CA ASN A 10 9.34 3.83 11.15
C ASN A 10 10.53 2.99 10.66
N ALA A 11 10.51 1.69 10.96
CA ALA A 11 11.53 0.75 10.48
C ALA A 11 11.49 0.60 8.94
N LEU A 12 10.35 0.89 8.31
CA LEU A 12 10.18 0.82 6.86
C LEU A 12 10.62 2.12 6.16
N HIS A 13 10.42 3.29 6.78
CA HIS A 13 10.66 4.60 6.14
C HIS A 13 11.88 5.37 6.65
N GLY A 14 12.50 4.93 7.75
CA GLY A 14 13.64 5.62 8.38
C GLY A 14 13.30 7.01 8.92
N GLY A 15 12.02 7.26 9.25
CA GLY A 15 11.55 8.57 9.73
C GLY A 15 11.34 9.64 8.64
N ARG A 16 11.50 9.30 7.36
CA ARG A 16 11.23 10.21 6.23
C ARG A 16 9.78 10.11 5.78
N LEU A 17 9.24 11.21 5.24
CA LEU A 17 7.92 11.26 4.61
C LEU A 17 8.07 11.06 3.09
N ALA A 18 7.07 10.44 2.47
CA ALA A 18 6.96 10.35 1.02
C ALA A 18 6.83 11.74 0.36
N PRO A 19 7.11 11.87 -0.96
CA PRO A 19 7.57 10.81 -1.86
C PRO A 19 9.07 10.50 -1.67
N PHE A 20 9.44 9.22 -1.82
CA PHE A 20 10.81 8.75 -1.57
C PHE A 20 11.68 8.78 -2.83
N ILE A 21 11.58 9.87 -3.60
CA ILE A 21 12.13 9.99 -4.97
C ILE A 21 13.63 9.72 -5.08
N ASP A 22 14.39 9.97 -4.01
CA ASP A 22 15.84 9.76 -3.97
C ASP A 22 16.24 8.31 -3.68
N ASP A 23 15.30 7.46 -3.28
CA ASP A 23 15.59 6.07 -2.94
C ASP A 23 15.59 5.17 -4.18
N PRO A 24 16.44 4.13 -4.23
CA PRO A 24 16.44 3.17 -5.33
C PRO A 24 15.06 2.55 -5.55
N TRP A 25 14.71 2.30 -6.81
CA TRP A 25 13.42 1.71 -7.19
C TRP A 25 13.08 0.44 -6.42
N GLN A 26 14.05 -0.45 -6.20
CA GLN A 26 13.85 -1.67 -5.43
C GLN A 26 13.38 -1.38 -3.99
N VAL A 27 13.88 -0.31 -3.39
CA VAL A 27 13.56 0.09 -2.02
C VAL A 27 12.18 0.74 -1.94
N ARG A 28 11.83 1.58 -2.92
CA ARG A 28 10.51 2.21 -3.01
C ARG A 28 9.41 1.16 -3.26
N ILE A 29 9.59 0.32 -4.28
CA ILE A 29 8.66 -0.77 -4.61
C ILE A 29 8.57 -1.77 -3.45
N GLY A 30 9.70 -2.12 -2.83
CA GLY A 30 9.75 -3.06 -1.71
C GLY A 30 8.97 -2.60 -0.48
N ARG A 31 9.00 -1.29 -0.16
CA ARG A 31 8.19 -0.71 0.92
C ARG A 31 6.70 -0.86 0.67
N ILE A 32 6.26 -0.61 -0.56
CA ILE A 32 4.86 -0.77 -0.95
C ILE A 32 4.47 -2.26 -0.88
N ALA A 33 5.26 -3.13 -1.51
CA ALA A 33 5.01 -4.57 -1.55
C ALA A 33 4.91 -5.20 -0.15
N ASN A 34 5.68 -4.70 0.82
CA ASN A 34 5.67 -5.23 2.19
C ASN A 34 4.29 -5.16 2.85
N TRP A 35 3.43 -4.21 2.47
CA TRP A 35 2.09 -4.09 3.03
C TRP A 35 1.18 -5.29 2.71
N ALA A 36 1.34 -5.94 1.55
CA ALA A 36 0.58 -7.14 1.23
C ALA A 36 0.86 -8.26 2.25
N GLY A 37 2.14 -8.47 2.60
CA GLY A 37 2.55 -9.44 3.61
C GLY A 37 1.99 -9.12 5.00
N VAL A 38 2.09 -7.86 5.44
CA VAL A 38 1.56 -7.40 6.73
C VAL A 38 0.05 -7.64 6.82
N ILE A 39 -0.69 -7.29 5.78
CA ILE A 39 -2.16 -7.42 5.78
C ILE A 39 -2.59 -8.90 5.70
N ARG A 40 -1.90 -9.76 4.95
CA ARG A 40 -2.16 -11.22 4.97
C ARG A 40 -1.98 -11.82 6.37
N LEU A 41 -0.96 -11.40 7.10
CA LEU A 41 -0.73 -11.86 8.47
C LEU A 41 -1.84 -11.36 9.41
N ALA A 42 -2.24 -10.09 9.30
CA ALA A 42 -3.33 -9.52 10.08
C ALA A 42 -4.68 -10.21 9.80
N ALA A 43 -4.98 -10.49 8.52
CA ALA A 43 -6.15 -11.25 8.08
C ALA A 43 -6.20 -12.64 8.70
N ARG A 44 -5.09 -13.38 8.62
CA ARG A 44 -4.97 -14.71 9.22
C ARG A 44 -5.14 -14.67 10.74
N ALA A 45 -4.55 -13.69 11.42
CA ALA A 45 -4.64 -13.57 12.88
C ALA A 45 -6.05 -13.17 13.35
N GLY A 46 -6.75 -12.34 12.57
CA GLY A 46 -8.11 -11.88 12.86
C GLY A 46 -9.23 -12.77 12.29
N ALA A 47 -8.88 -13.87 11.61
CA ALA A 47 -9.83 -14.78 10.96
C ALA A 47 -10.82 -14.08 10.01
N TRP A 48 -10.34 -13.12 9.21
CA TRP A 48 -11.12 -12.45 8.17
C TRP A 48 -10.50 -12.66 6.78
N GLU A 49 -11.33 -12.65 5.74
CA GLU A 49 -10.89 -12.85 4.36
C GLU A 49 -10.49 -11.53 3.71
N LEU A 50 -9.37 -11.55 2.99
CA LEU A 50 -8.96 -10.42 2.16
C LEU A 50 -9.77 -10.41 0.88
N GLN A 51 -10.40 -9.27 0.60
CA GLN A 51 -11.08 -9.07 -0.67
C GLN A 51 -10.13 -8.35 -1.64
N PRO A 52 -10.01 -8.82 -2.90
CA PRO A 52 -9.34 -8.04 -3.93
C PRO A 52 -10.13 -6.76 -4.18
N VAL A 53 -9.45 -5.63 -4.07
CA VAL A 53 -10.05 -4.29 -4.13
C VAL A 53 -9.97 -3.64 -5.52
N VAL A 54 -9.12 -4.17 -6.42
CA VAL A 54 -8.94 -3.59 -7.75
C VAL A 54 -10.28 -3.57 -8.50
N GLY A 55 -10.73 -2.37 -8.89
CA GLY A 55 -11.92 -2.15 -9.71
C GLY A 55 -13.27 -2.25 -8.99
N GLN A 56 -13.32 -2.28 -7.65
CA GLN A 56 -14.59 -2.42 -6.90
C GLN A 56 -14.79 -1.34 -5.84
N ARG A 57 -15.48 -0.25 -6.19
CA ARG A 57 -15.76 0.85 -5.26
C ARG A 57 -16.31 0.35 -3.90
N PRO A 58 -15.69 0.73 -2.77
CA PRO A 58 -16.10 0.23 -1.46
C PRO A 58 -17.50 0.75 -1.12
N PRO A 59 -18.33 -0.06 -0.43
CA PRO A 59 -19.62 0.39 0.04
C PRO A 59 -19.46 1.57 1.01
N ARG A 60 -20.38 2.54 0.96
CA ARG A 60 -20.40 3.67 1.88
C ARG A 60 -21.46 3.47 2.97
N PRO A 61 -21.12 3.69 4.26
CA PRO A 61 -19.81 4.11 4.76
C PRO A 61 -18.78 2.96 4.73
N ALA A 62 -17.54 3.28 4.31
CA ALA A 62 -16.44 2.33 4.33
C ALA A 62 -15.92 2.18 5.78
N GLY A 63 -15.68 0.94 6.19
CA GLY A 63 -15.15 0.59 7.50
C GLY A 63 -13.69 0.17 7.44
N MET A 64 -13.24 -0.45 8.52
CA MET A 64 -11.85 -0.92 8.66
C MET A 64 -11.52 -2.04 7.66
N ALA A 65 -12.49 -2.89 7.30
CA ALA A 65 -12.27 -3.97 6.35
C ALA A 65 -11.97 -3.43 4.94
N GLU A 66 -12.73 -2.42 4.50
CA GLU A 66 -12.52 -1.74 3.22
C GLU A 66 -11.17 -1.01 3.20
N LEU A 67 -10.81 -0.33 4.29
CA LEU A 67 -9.50 0.33 4.41
C LEU A 67 -8.34 -0.67 4.33
N LEU A 68 -8.40 -1.76 5.09
CA LEU A 68 -7.35 -2.78 5.10
C LEU A 68 -7.27 -3.52 3.75
N SER A 69 -8.41 -3.71 3.07
CA SER A 69 -8.42 -4.29 1.73
C SER A 69 -7.83 -3.32 0.69
N GLY A 70 -8.01 -2.01 0.86
CA GLY A 70 -7.32 -0.98 0.06
C GLY A 70 -5.80 -1.01 0.24
N ILE A 71 -5.33 -1.06 1.49
CA ILE A 71 -3.90 -1.23 1.81
C ILE A 71 -3.36 -2.54 1.22
N TYR A 72 -4.13 -3.62 1.30
CA TYR A 72 -3.76 -4.90 0.70
C TYR A 72 -3.58 -4.79 -0.81
N ALA A 73 -4.53 -4.18 -1.54
CA ALA A 73 -4.45 -4.05 -2.99
C ALA A 73 -3.27 -3.19 -3.45
N VAL A 74 -2.97 -2.09 -2.76
CA VAL A 74 -1.78 -1.27 -3.03
C VAL A 74 -0.51 -2.09 -2.79
N GLY A 75 -0.47 -2.87 -1.72
CA GLY A 75 0.63 -3.79 -1.45
C GLY A 75 0.79 -4.86 -2.54
N GLU A 76 -0.30 -5.47 -2.99
CA GLU A 76 -0.29 -6.48 -4.05
C GLU A 76 0.18 -5.89 -5.39
N GLN A 77 -0.22 -4.66 -5.70
CA GLN A 77 0.30 -3.94 -6.85
C GLN A 77 1.81 -3.70 -6.73
N GLY A 78 2.31 -3.40 -5.53
CA GLY A 78 3.74 -3.36 -5.23
C GLY A 78 4.46 -4.69 -5.50
N GLU A 79 3.86 -5.83 -5.14
CA GLU A 79 4.42 -7.14 -5.46
C GLU A 79 4.51 -7.37 -6.98
N ARG A 80 3.47 -6.98 -7.73
CA ARG A 80 3.43 -7.09 -9.20
C ARG A 80 4.52 -6.22 -9.85
N TRP A 81 4.68 -4.98 -9.40
CA TRP A 81 5.76 -4.10 -9.86
C TRP A 81 7.13 -4.67 -9.54
N MET A 82 7.33 -5.27 -8.36
CA MET A 82 8.61 -5.89 -8.01
C MET A 82 8.91 -7.07 -8.95
N GLN A 83 7.92 -7.91 -9.25
CA GLN A 83 8.10 -9.03 -10.19
C GLN A 83 8.46 -8.55 -11.60
N GLN A 84 7.82 -7.50 -12.11
CA GLN A 84 8.13 -6.89 -13.41
C GLN A 84 9.54 -6.26 -13.41
N PHE A 85 9.86 -5.51 -12.36
CA PHE A 85 11.16 -4.87 -12.21
C PHE A 85 12.31 -5.90 -12.20
N LEU A 86 12.15 -7.01 -11.46
CA LEU A 86 13.13 -8.09 -11.41
C LEU A 86 13.27 -8.86 -12.73
N LYS A 87 12.25 -8.83 -13.60
CA LYS A 87 12.30 -9.38 -14.96
C LYS A 87 12.97 -8.46 -15.97
N GLY A 88 13.28 -7.21 -15.59
CA GLY A 88 13.90 -6.22 -16.46
C GLY A 88 12.92 -5.35 -17.24
N ASP A 89 11.62 -5.38 -16.90
CA ASP A 89 10.59 -4.57 -17.56
C ASP A 89 10.69 -3.06 -17.23
N GLY A 90 11.66 -2.68 -16.39
CA GLY A 90 11.87 -1.33 -15.90
C GLY A 90 11.02 -1.00 -14.66
N PRO A 91 11.19 0.20 -14.08
CA PRO A 91 10.39 0.66 -12.96
C PRO A 91 8.95 0.99 -13.38
N PRO A 92 7.99 0.96 -12.44
CA PRO A 92 6.65 1.48 -12.70
C PRO A 92 6.69 2.99 -12.98
N ALA A 93 5.58 3.53 -13.50
CA ALA A 93 5.45 4.96 -13.70
C ALA A 93 5.59 5.73 -12.37
N GLU A 94 6.30 6.86 -12.39
CA GLU A 94 6.61 7.64 -11.18
C GLU A 94 5.35 8.19 -10.49
N ASP A 95 4.33 8.56 -11.26
CA ASP A 95 3.05 9.01 -10.72
C ASP A 95 2.31 7.90 -9.98
N ALA A 96 2.39 6.66 -10.49
CA ALA A 96 1.78 5.50 -9.86
C ALA A 96 2.48 5.14 -8.53
N ILE A 97 3.82 5.19 -8.49
CA ILE A 97 4.54 4.93 -7.24
C ILE A 97 4.30 6.06 -6.22
N ALA A 98 4.28 7.32 -6.66
CA ALA A 98 4.04 8.46 -5.77
C ALA A 98 2.64 8.42 -5.15
N LYS A 99 1.61 8.03 -5.92
CA LYS A 99 0.25 7.81 -5.39
C LYS A 99 0.22 6.71 -4.33
N ALA A 100 0.86 5.57 -4.59
CA ALA A 100 0.95 4.47 -3.63
C ALA A 100 1.69 4.88 -2.34
N GLU A 101 2.81 5.60 -2.47
CA GLU A 101 3.55 6.13 -1.31
C GLU A 101 2.70 7.13 -0.52
N ALA A 102 1.99 8.05 -1.19
CA ALA A 102 1.11 9.02 -0.55
C ALA A 102 -0.06 8.37 0.19
N PHE A 103 -0.65 7.31 -0.36
CA PHE A 103 -1.72 6.57 0.33
C PHE A 103 -1.23 5.85 1.59
N LEU A 104 -0.04 5.25 1.54
CA LEU A 104 0.50 4.47 2.66
C LEU A 104 1.15 5.33 3.76
N THR A 105 1.53 6.58 3.46
CA THR A 105 2.32 7.42 4.37
C THR A 105 1.76 8.83 4.57
N GLY A 106 0.77 9.23 3.80
CA GLY A 106 0.08 10.51 3.94
C GLY A 106 -0.84 10.55 5.17
N PRO A 107 -1.48 11.70 5.44
CA PRO A 107 -2.41 11.85 6.55
C PRO A 107 -3.60 10.88 6.46
N GLY A 108 -3.88 10.34 5.27
CA GLY A 108 -4.70 9.16 5.00
C GLY A 108 -6.10 9.21 5.61
N SER A 109 -7.12 9.50 4.81
CA SER A 109 -8.51 9.35 5.23
C SER A 109 -9.23 8.27 4.43
N VAL A 110 -10.38 7.82 4.92
CA VAL A 110 -11.20 6.79 4.24
C VAL A 110 -11.63 7.25 2.83
N GLU A 111 -11.69 8.56 2.61
CA GLU A 111 -11.98 9.18 1.32
C GLU A 111 -10.85 8.97 0.28
N ASP A 112 -9.60 8.79 0.71
CA ASP A 112 -8.46 8.53 -0.19
C ASP A 112 -8.56 7.15 -0.85
N LEU A 113 -9.40 6.26 -0.31
CA LEU A 113 -9.63 4.94 -0.87
C LEU A 113 -10.04 5.01 -2.35
N GLU A 114 -10.96 5.92 -2.72
CA GLU A 114 -11.55 5.95 -4.07
C GLU A 114 -10.52 6.02 -5.20
N GLN A 115 -9.34 6.61 -4.95
CA GLN A 115 -8.25 6.75 -5.92
C GLN A 115 -7.60 5.41 -6.33
N PHE A 116 -7.88 4.32 -5.61
CA PHE A 116 -7.33 2.98 -5.84
C PHE A 116 -8.38 1.96 -6.28
N PHE A 117 -9.66 2.36 -6.29
CA PHE A 117 -10.77 1.51 -6.70
C PHE A 117 -11.27 1.83 -8.12
N ASP A 118 -10.90 2.98 -8.68
CA ASP A 118 -11.23 3.38 -10.05
C ASP A 118 -9.99 3.19 -10.96
N ASP A 119 -10.20 2.59 -12.14
CA ASP A 119 -9.18 2.27 -13.16
C ASP A 119 -8.52 3.50 -13.81
#